data_AF-A0A7X7G251-F1
#
_entry.id   AF-A0A7X7G251-F1
#
_cell.length_a   1.000
_cell.length_b   1.000
_cell.length_c   1.000
_cell.angle_alpha   90.00
_cell.angle_beta   90.00
_cell.angle_gamma   90.00
#
_symmetry.space_group_name_H-M   'P 1'
#
loop_
_entity.id
_entity.type
_entity.pdbx_description
1 polymer ?
#
loop_
_entity_poly.entity_id
_entity_poly.type
_entity_poly.pdbx_seq_one_letter_code
_entity_poly.pdbx_strand_id
1 'polypeptide(L)'
;VPLPYREIPEARRKAVDRLLKRHPRPVWNKDRSAVDTDWFLAASTRSIDFCRKRMPKFLYEIQVFRVGDAFIVALPGEPFVEGQLAIKTQSPLPCVQVVHMCSHYVGYLPTVEGALRGGHEANGHCTYWAKLAPEALDLVVRNVKEMMRELA
;
A
#
# COMPACT_ATOMS: atom_id res chain seq x y z
N VAL A 1 7.97 -10.69 0.42
CA VAL A 1 8.73 -9.72 1.23
C VAL A 1 7.85 -9.20 2.38
N PRO A 2 8.30 -9.25 3.65
CA PRO A 2 7.56 -8.71 4.78
C PRO A 2 7.70 -7.18 4.87
N LEU A 3 6.59 -6.45 4.72
CA LEU A 3 6.55 -4.98 4.71
C LEU A 3 5.99 -4.41 6.03
N PRO A 4 6.55 -3.30 6.53
CA PRO A 4 6.00 -2.60 7.68
C PRO A 4 4.69 -1.88 7.36
N TYR A 5 3.78 -1.82 8.34
CA TYR A 5 2.61 -0.95 8.28
C TYR A 5 2.99 0.46 8.73
N ARG A 6 2.32 1.47 8.20
CA ARG A 6 2.45 2.85 8.64
C ARG A 6 2.02 3.00 10.09
N GLU A 7 2.77 3.78 10.85
CA GLU A 7 2.38 4.14 12.21
C GLU A 7 1.15 5.03 12.21
N ILE A 8 0.14 4.64 12.99
CA ILE A 8 -1.11 5.39 13.13
C ILE A 8 -0.90 6.38 14.28
N PRO A 9 -0.98 7.71 14.04
CA PRO A 9 -0.81 8.71 15.08
C PRO A 9 -1.74 8.46 16.26
N GLU A 10 -1.25 8.64 17.49
CA GLU A 10 -2.01 8.35 18.71
C GLU A 10 -3.33 9.13 18.76
N ALA A 11 -3.31 10.41 18.36
CA ALA A 11 -4.49 11.26 18.27
C ALA A 11 -5.54 10.67 17.31
N ARG A 12 -5.10 10.14 16.16
CA ARG A 12 -5.97 9.48 15.18
C ARG A 12 -6.56 8.20 15.75
N ARG A 13 -5.74 7.36 16.41
CA ARG A 13 -6.19 6.12 17.05
C ARG A 13 -7.26 6.39 18.10
N LYS A 14 -7.03 7.34 19.00
CA LYS A 14 -8.01 7.78 20.02
C LYS A 14 -9.31 8.30 19.38
N ALA A 15 -9.23 9.05 18.29
CA ALA A 15 -10.41 9.55 17.58
C ALA A 15 -11.22 8.41 16.94
N VAL A 16 -10.55 7.46 16.27
CA VAL A 16 -11.16 6.26 15.69
C VAL A 16 -11.85 5.42 16.76
N ASP A 17 -11.17 5.20 17.90
CA ASP A 17 -11.72 4.42 19.01
C ASP A 17 -13.00 5.03 19.58
N ARG A 18 -13.02 6.35 19.79
CA ARG A 18 -14.23 7.05 20.26
C ARG A 18 -15.37 6.95 19.24
N LEU A 19 -15.09 7.18 17.96
CA LEU A 19 -16.11 7.18 16.92
C LEU A 19 -16.74 5.80 16.74
N LEU A 20 -15.92 4.75 16.60
CA LEU A 20 -16.40 3.39 16.38
C LEU A 20 -17.03 2.76 17.63
N LYS A 21 -16.65 3.21 18.84
CA LYS A 21 -17.37 2.83 20.07
C LYS A 21 -18.78 3.42 20.11
N ARG A 22 -18.95 4.68 19.69
CA ARG A 22 -20.25 5.35 19.63
C ARG A 22 -21.12 4.82 18.49
N HIS A 23 -20.51 4.48 17.36
CA HIS A 23 -21.17 3.97 16.17
C HIS A 23 -20.51 2.65 15.72
N PRO A 24 -20.87 1.51 16.33
CA PRO A 24 -20.26 0.22 16.01
C PRO A 24 -20.68 -0.35 14.65
N ARG A 25 -21.65 0.27 13.98
CA ARG A 25 -22.14 -0.08 12.64
C ARG A 25 -22.02 1.12 11.70
N PRO A 26 -22.00 0.91 10.37
CA PRO A 26 -21.96 1.99 9.40
C PRO A 26 -23.04 3.05 9.68
N VAL A 27 -22.60 4.30 9.77
CA VAL A 27 -23.49 5.46 9.80
C VAL A 27 -23.82 5.82 8.36
N TRP A 28 -25.11 6.00 8.07
CA TRP A 28 -25.57 6.40 6.74
C TRP A 28 -25.87 7.89 6.73
N ASN A 29 -25.68 8.55 5.58
CA ASN A 29 -26.21 9.89 5.37
C ASN A 29 -27.75 9.89 5.42
N LYS A 30 -28.36 11.09 5.52
CA LYS A 30 -29.82 11.24 5.77
C LYS A 30 -30.69 10.55 4.71
N ASP A 31 -30.28 10.64 3.45
CA ASP A 31 -30.94 10.04 2.28
C ASP A 31 -30.52 8.58 2.04
N ARG A 32 -29.60 8.04 2.84
CA ARG A 32 -29.07 6.67 2.76
C ARG A 32 -28.44 6.32 1.41
N SER A 33 -27.92 7.31 0.69
CA SER A 33 -27.19 7.11 -0.57
C SER A 33 -25.73 6.73 -0.36
N ALA A 34 -25.14 7.03 0.80
CA ALA A 34 -23.75 6.72 1.11
C ALA A 34 -23.51 6.49 2.61
N VAL A 35 -22.40 5.81 2.90
CA VAL A 35 -21.85 5.73 4.26
C VAL A 35 -21.21 7.07 4.60
N ASP A 36 -21.38 7.51 5.85
CA ASP A 36 -20.74 8.68 6.40
C ASP A 36 -19.21 8.61 6.24
N THR A 37 -18.63 9.67 5.69
CA THR A 37 -17.21 9.72 5.32
C THR A 37 -16.30 9.58 6.55
N ASP A 38 -16.65 10.21 7.68
CA ASP A 38 -15.84 10.16 8.89
C ASP A 38 -15.84 8.75 9.49
N TRP A 39 -17.02 8.11 9.52
CA TRP A 39 -17.15 6.72 9.92
C TRP A 39 -16.35 5.80 9.00
N PHE A 40 -16.47 5.96 7.68
CA PHE A 40 -15.74 5.17 6.70
C PHE A 40 -14.23 5.31 6.86
N LEU A 41 -13.71 6.53 6.96
CA LEU A 41 -12.28 6.78 7.17
C LEU A 41 -11.79 6.18 8.49
N ALA A 42 -12.59 6.26 9.57
CA ALA A 42 -12.24 5.66 10.85
C ALA A 42 -12.23 4.13 10.80
N ALA A 43 -13.23 3.51 10.16
CA ALA A 43 -13.28 2.07 9.94
C ALA A 43 -12.10 1.60 9.07
N SER A 44 -11.75 2.37 8.04
CA SER A 44 -10.58 2.13 7.18
C SER A 44 -9.26 2.16 7.96
N THR A 45 -9.08 3.14 8.86
CA THR A 45 -7.93 3.16 9.79
C THR A 45 -7.93 1.95 10.72
N ARG A 46 -9.09 1.58 11.28
CA ARG A 46 -9.23 0.43 12.18
C ARG A 46 -8.84 -0.88 11.49
N SER A 47 -9.11 -1.03 10.20
CA SER A 47 -8.71 -2.21 9.43
C SER A 47 -7.20 -2.44 9.43
N ILE A 48 -6.37 -1.38 9.49
CA ILE A 48 -4.91 -1.50 9.59
C ILE A 48 -4.51 -2.16 10.91
N ASP A 49 -5.15 -1.78 12.03
CA ASP A 49 -4.90 -2.41 13.33
C ASP A 49 -5.29 -3.88 13.35
N PHE A 50 -6.39 -4.26 12.67
CA PHE A 50 -6.77 -5.66 12.52
C PHE A 50 -5.77 -6.44 11.65
N CYS A 51 -5.30 -5.86 10.55
CA CYS A 51 -4.23 -6.44 9.73
C CYS A 51 -2.95 -6.66 10.56
N ARG A 52 -2.49 -5.64 11.29
CA ARG A 52 -1.30 -5.69 12.14
C ARG A 52 -1.43 -6.74 13.25
N LYS A 53 -2.61 -6.90 13.84
CA LYS A 53 -2.87 -7.95 14.86
C LYS A 53 -2.83 -9.36 14.27
N ARG A 54 -3.37 -9.56 13.07
CA ARG A 54 -3.36 -10.85 12.38
C ARG A 54 -1.96 -11.21 11.90
N MET A 55 -1.21 -10.22 11.45
CA MET A 55 0.11 -10.37 10.87
C MET A 55 0.93 -9.11 11.13
N PRO A 56 1.96 -9.12 12.01
CA PRO A 56 2.68 -7.91 12.42
C PRO A 56 3.37 -7.16 11.27
N LYS A 57 3.78 -7.88 10.22
CA LYS A 57 4.26 -7.32 8.95
C LYS A 57 3.37 -7.80 7.82
N PHE A 58 3.10 -6.95 6.85
CA PHE A 58 2.30 -7.32 5.68
C PHE A 58 3.13 -8.20 4.74
N LEU A 59 2.67 -9.42 4.44
CA LEU A 59 3.35 -10.27 3.46
C LEU A 59 3.00 -9.81 2.05
N TYR A 60 3.98 -9.18 1.39
CA TYR A 60 3.86 -8.68 0.03
C TYR A 60 4.50 -9.67 -0.95
N GLU A 61 3.69 -10.25 -1.83
CA GLU A 61 4.17 -11.19 -2.85
C GLU A 61 4.78 -10.41 -4.02
N ILE A 62 5.98 -10.79 -4.46
CA ILE A 62 6.60 -10.21 -5.65
C ILE A 62 6.78 -11.35 -6.62
N GLN A 63 6.34 -11.15 -7.87
CA GLN A 63 6.56 -12.10 -8.95
C GLN A 63 7.28 -11.39 -10.08
N VAL A 64 8.34 -12.01 -10.59
CA VAL A 64 9.06 -11.54 -11.77
C VAL A 64 9.12 -12.70 -12.75
N PHE A 65 8.59 -12.49 -13.95
CA PHE A 65 8.66 -13.43 -15.04
C PHE A 65 9.59 -12.88 -16.11
N ARG A 66 10.50 -13.71 -16.60
CA ARG A 66 11.24 -13.43 -17.83
C ARG A 66 10.53 -14.11 -18.99
N VAL A 67 10.29 -13.35 -20.06
CA VAL A 67 9.75 -13.85 -21.32
C VAL A 67 10.65 -13.30 -22.43
N GLY A 68 11.58 -14.14 -22.91
CA GLY A 68 12.59 -13.71 -23.87
C GLY A 68 13.49 -12.59 -23.32
N ASP A 69 13.48 -11.44 -23.99
CA ASP A 69 14.18 -10.20 -23.62
C ASP A 69 13.29 -9.19 -22.86
N ALA A 70 12.18 -9.67 -22.28
CA ALA A 70 11.28 -8.85 -21.47
C ALA A 70 11.12 -9.39 -20.05
N PHE A 71 10.92 -8.48 -19.09
CA PHE A 71 10.43 -8.79 -17.74
C PHE A 71 8.98 -8.35 -17.56
N ILE A 72 8.18 -9.20 -16.92
CA ILE A 72 6.88 -8.85 -16.35
C ILE A 72 7.04 -8.90 -14.83
N VAL A 73 6.95 -7.74 -14.19
CA VAL A 73 7.06 -7.55 -12.74
C VAL A 73 5.65 -7.37 -12.19
N ALA A 74 5.11 -8.43 -11.60
CA ALA A 74 3.79 -8.43 -10.97
C ALA A 74 3.89 -8.00 -9.50
N LEU A 75 3.24 -6.87 -9.22
CA LEU A 75 3.22 -6.22 -7.92
C LEU A 75 1.78 -6.12 -7.40
N PRO A 76 1.51 -6.54 -6.16
CA PRO A 76 0.17 -6.46 -5.58
C PRO A 76 -0.28 -5.04 -5.19
N GLY A 77 0.67 -4.13 -5.00
CA GLY A 77 0.40 -2.73 -4.70
C GLY A 77 0.49 -1.82 -5.92
N GLU A 78 0.30 -0.54 -5.63
CA GLU A 78 0.34 0.57 -6.58
C GLU A 78 1.56 1.44 -6.24
N PRO A 79 2.78 1.05 -6.66
CA PRO A 79 3.98 1.82 -6.41
C PRO A 79 3.96 3.17 -7.12
N PHE A 80 4.49 4.19 -6.46
CA PHE A 80 4.72 5.49 -7.07
C PHE A 80 5.66 5.39 -8.27
N VAL A 81 5.52 6.36 -9.19
CA VAL A 81 6.17 6.33 -10.50
C VAL A 81 7.70 6.26 -10.38
N GLU A 82 8.29 6.89 -9.37
CA GLU A 82 9.73 6.88 -9.10
C GLU A 82 10.24 5.47 -8.86
N GLY A 83 9.51 4.65 -8.10
CA GLY A 83 9.88 3.25 -7.86
C GLY A 83 9.78 2.41 -9.13
N GLN A 84 8.73 2.62 -9.93
CA GLN A 84 8.57 1.94 -11.21
C GLN A 84 9.64 2.32 -12.22
N LEU A 85 9.97 3.62 -12.32
CA LEU A 85 11.06 4.11 -13.16
C LEU A 85 12.39 3.52 -12.71
N ALA A 86 12.65 3.46 -11.40
CA ALA A 86 13.86 2.86 -10.87
C ALA A 86 13.99 1.37 -11.22
N ILE A 87 12.88 0.62 -11.27
CA ILE A 87 12.86 -0.78 -11.75
C ILE A 87 13.21 -0.84 -13.24
N LYS A 88 12.57 0.00 -14.07
CA LYS A 88 12.74 -0.01 -15.53
C LYS A 88 14.13 0.43 -15.97
N THR A 89 14.65 1.54 -15.43
CA THR A 89 15.91 2.15 -15.90
C THR A 89 17.16 1.41 -15.45
N GLN A 90 17.04 0.51 -14.48
CA GLN A 90 18.15 -0.31 -13.95
C GLN A 90 17.98 -1.80 -14.33
N SER A 91 17.09 -2.09 -15.27
CA SER A 91 16.88 -3.42 -15.79
C SER A 91 18.06 -3.88 -16.66
N PRO A 92 18.47 -5.16 -16.59
CA PRO A 92 19.42 -5.74 -17.54
C PRO A 92 18.78 -6.05 -18.90
N LEU A 93 17.44 -6.09 -18.99
CA LEU A 93 16.69 -6.32 -20.23
C LEU A 93 15.98 -5.05 -20.71
N PRO A 94 15.82 -4.86 -22.04
CA PRO A 94 15.31 -3.62 -22.61
C PRO A 94 13.83 -3.37 -22.33
N CYS A 95 13.04 -4.43 -22.15
CA CYS A 95 11.60 -4.32 -21.94
C CYS A 95 11.22 -4.74 -20.52
N VAL A 96 10.59 -3.84 -19.76
CA VAL A 96 10.08 -4.15 -18.42
C VAL A 96 8.68 -3.59 -18.27
N GLN A 97 7.72 -4.49 -18.02
CA GLN A 97 6.37 -4.12 -17.65
C GLN A 97 6.15 -4.36 -16.16
N VAL A 98 5.87 -3.26 -15.45
CA VAL A 98 5.43 -3.32 -14.06
C VAL A 98 3.92 -3.33 -14.08
N VAL A 99 3.33 -4.42 -13.60
CA VAL A 99 1.88 -4.63 -13.56
C VAL A 99 1.42 -4.64 -12.11
N HIS A 100 0.36 -3.90 -11.82
CA HIS A 100 -0.12 -3.66 -10.45
C HIS A 100 -1.30 -4.56 -10.11
N MET A 101 -1.71 -4.56 -8.84
CA MET A 101 -2.92 -5.25 -8.37
C MET A 101 -2.91 -6.76 -8.68
N CYS A 102 -1.71 -7.33 -8.75
CA CYS A 102 -1.51 -8.76 -8.96
C CYS A 102 -1.68 -9.51 -7.64
N SER A 103 -2.21 -10.74 -7.66
CA SER A 103 -2.41 -11.61 -6.48
C SER A 103 -3.40 -11.14 -5.40
N HIS A 104 -3.34 -9.88 -4.94
CA HIS A 104 -4.29 -9.30 -3.97
C HIS A 104 -4.30 -7.75 -3.99
N TYR A 105 -5.16 -7.12 -3.18
CA TYR A 105 -5.20 -5.65 -3.04
C TYR A 105 -4.32 -5.13 -1.89
N VAL A 106 -3.32 -4.30 -2.22
CA VAL A 106 -2.44 -3.65 -1.21
C VAL A 106 -2.65 -2.14 -1.13
N GLY A 107 -3.06 -1.48 -2.20
CA GLY A 107 -3.08 -0.02 -2.27
C GLY A 107 -1.69 0.55 -2.55
N TYR A 108 -1.50 1.81 -2.21
CA TYR A 108 -0.36 2.61 -2.66
C TYR A 108 0.92 2.36 -1.88
N LEU A 109 2.04 2.41 -2.61
CA LEU A 109 3.38 2.46 -2.05
C LEU A 109 4.02 3.80 -2.44
N PRO A 110 3.83 4.85 -1.63
CA PRO A 110 4.45 6.14 -1.88
C PRO A 110 5.95 6.10 -1.63
N THR A 111 6.68 7.07 -2.20
CA THR A 111 8.04 7.39 -1.74
C THR A 111 8.00 7.98 -0.32
N VAL A 112 9.14 8.01 0.36
CA VAL A 112 9.26 8.69 1.67
C VAL A 112 8.81 10.14 1.59
N GLU A 113 9.25 10.87 0.57
CA GLU A 113 8.84 12.26 0.33
C GLU A 113 7.34 12.38 0.00
N GLY A 114 6.82 11.50 -0.86
CA GLY A 114 5.40 11.47 -1.19
C GLY A 114 4.52 11.23 0.04
N ALA A 115 4.97 10.37 0.96
CA ALA A 115 4.27 10.12 2.21
C ALA A 115 4.23 11.33 3.15
N LEU A 116 5.26 12.18 3.13
CA LEU A 116 5.31 13.42 3.90
C LEU A 116 4.39 14.50 3.31
N ARG A 117 4.27 14.57 1.98
CA ARG A 117 3.39 15.53 1.29
C ARG A 117 1.91 15.20 1.48
N GLY A 118 1.56 13.93 1.68
CA GLY A 118 0.17 13.49 1.83
C GLY A 118 -0.52 13.30 0.47
N GLY A 119 -1.83 13.54 0.41
CA GLY A 119 -2.65 13.26 -0.77
C GLY A 119 -3.56 12.04 -0.59
N HIS A 120 -4.28 11.64 -1.64
CA HIS A 120 -5.21 10.51 -1.55
C HIS A 120 -4.46 9.20 -1.23
N GLU A 121 -3.34 9.01 -1.91
CA GLU A 121 -2.50 7.81 -1.92
C GLU A 121 -1.68 7.66 -0.63
N ALA A 122 -1.41 8.78 0.06
CA ALA A 122 -0.60 8.80 1.28
C ALA A 122 -1.24 9.62 2.43
N ASN A 123 -2.57 9.68 2.46
CA ASN A 123 -3.34 10.52 3.37
C ASN A 123 -2.96 10.35 4.85
N GLY A 124 -3.01 11.45 5.61
CA GLY A 124 -2.73 11.47 7.04
C GLY A 124 -3.75 10.72 7.91
N HIS A 125 -4.91 10.36 7.36
CA HIS A 125 -5.91 9.55 8.07
C HIS A 125 -5.46 8.10 8.26
N CYS A 126 -4.40 7.64 7.59
CA CYS A 126 -3.94 6.25 7.60
C CYS A 126 -5.09 5.31 7.25
N THR A 127 -5.53 5.36 6.01
CA THR A 127 -6.60 4.50 5.46
C THR A 127 -6.02 3.22 4.90
N TYR A 128 -6.88 2.21 4.68
CA TYR A 128 -6.49 0.88 4.26
C TYR A 128 -5.67 0.82 2.95
N TRP A 129 -5.89 1.75 2.03
CA TRP A 129 -5.14 1.86 0.78
C TRP A 129 -3.81 2.60 0.93
N ALA A 130 -3.57 3.25 2.07
CA ALA A 130 -2.34 3.97 2.42
C ALA A 130 -1.69 3.36 3.68
N LYS A 131 -1.73 2.03 3.79
CA LYS A 131 -1.44 1.27 5.02
C LYS A 131 0.03 0.92 5.25
N LEU A 132 0.85 0.93 4.21
CA LEU A 132 2.26 0.54 4.30
C LEU A 132 3.13 1.72 4.72
N ALA A 133 4.21 1.45 5.45
CA ALA A 133 5.13 2.50 5.85
C ALA A 133 5.93 3.03 4.63
N PRO A 134 6.44 4.27 4.68
CA PRO A 134 7.03 4.91 3.50
C PRO A 134 8.27 4.18 2.94
N GLU A 135 9.00 3.43 3.76
CA GLU A 135 10.13 2.60 3.34
C GLU A 135 9.74 1.34 2.55
N ALA A 136 8.44 1.02 2.47
CA ALA A 136 7.94 -0.17 1.79
C ALA A 136 8.26 -0.17 0.29
N LEU A 137 8.19 0.99 -0.37
CA LEU A 137 8.50 1.10 -1.78
C LEU A 137 9.96 0.70 -2.07
N ASP A 138 10.90 1.21 -1.28
CA ASP A 138 12.33 0.94 -1.47
C ASP A 138 12.66 -0.55 -1.26
N LEU A 139 11.99 -1.20 -0.30
CA LEU A 139 12.11 -2.63 -0.08
C LEU A 139 11.62 -3.43 -1.29
N VAL A 140 10.46 -3.07 -1.85
CA VAL A 140 9.90 -3.74 -3.03
C VAL A 140 10.81 -3.55 -4.25
N VAL A 141 11.23 -2.32 -4.53
CA VAL A 141 12.11 -1.99 -5.67
C VAL A 141 13.43 -2.76 -5.58
N ARG A 142 14.03 -2.84 -4.38
CA ARG A 142 15.28 -3.59 -4.17
C ARG A 142 15.12 -5.07 -4.50
N ASN A 143 14.07 -5.71 -3.95
CA ASN A 143 13.82 -7.14 -4.17
C ASN A 143 13.51 -7.43 -5.65
N VAL A 144 12.73 -6.58 -6.32
CA VAL A 144 12.47 -6.72 -7.77
C VAL A 144 13.77 -6.69 -8.56
N LYS A 145 14.67 -5.76 -8.28
CA LYS A 145 15.97 -5.65 -8.98
C LYS A 145 16.89 -6.83 -8.70
N GLU A 146 16.85 -7.40 -7.51
CA GLU A 146 17.57 -8.63 -7.18
C GLU A 146 17.02 -9.81 -8.01
N MET A 147 15.70 -10.01 -8.00
CA MET A 147 15.05 -11.06 -8.80
C MET A 147 15.29 -10.92 -10.31
N MET A 148 15.24 -9.69 -10.85
CA MET A 148 15.55 -9.44 -12.26
C MET A 148 17.00 -9.76 -12.61
N ARG A 149 17.96 -9.53 -11.69
CA ARG A 149 19.37 -9.88 -11.90
C ARG A 149 19.58 -11.40 -11.85
N GLU A 150 18.84 -12.12 -11.01
CA GLU A 150 18.91 -13.59 -10.94
C GLU A 150 18.33 -14.27 -12.18
N LEU A 151 17.36 -13.64 -12.84
CA LEU A 151 16.70 -14.17 -14.04
C LEU A 151 17.37 -13.74 -15.35
N ALA A 152 18.32 -12.79 -15.31
CA ALA A 152 19.01 -12.24 -16.49
C ALA A 152 20.15 -13.13 -16.98
#